data_AF-A0A5M3MG40-F1
#
_entry.id   AF-A0A5M3MG40-F1
#
_cell.length_a   1.000
_cell.length_b   1.000
_cell.length_c   1.000
_cell.angle_alpha   90.00
_cell.angle_beta   90.00
_cell.angle_gamma   90.00
#
_symmetry.space_group_name_H-M   'P 1'
#
loop_
_entity.id
_entity.type
_entity.pdbx_description
1 polymer ?
#
loop_
_entity_poly.entity_id
_entity_poly.type
_entity_poly.pdbx_seq_one_letter_code
_entity_poly.pdbx_strand_id
1 'polypeptide(L)'
;MANLIYRLGGEQLSVALNRRLGLPSRRTLIRNGTFININATIGAIQQSDFITNIRNAILSASTTPAFSGHTVCIDEIALQEKADFDSKSQRVVGICHQHADAVNLTIRDAESAIRIAESLSGEECHLGKEATVIAITTWGNDSIHPVLAAASCKSETPAQIAAIIKDAIRSWSDSGAKHKLGPIWSVATDGDATRRRGFHDEFLKHKINELAEISQLSIPFGDVRLLPGLNCFVGDECVTLDFDPKHIFKRKFFYFTFIMHCL
;
A
#
# COMPACT_ATOMS: atom_id res chain seq x y z
N MET A 1 -12.05 -1.59 26.05
CA MET A 1 -13.33 -0.82 26.04
C MET A 1 -13.16 0.62 25.55
N ALA A 2 -12.37 1.47 26.20
CA ALA A 2 -12.24 2.88 25.80
C ALA A 2 -11.69 3.12 24.37
N ASN A 3 -10.75 2.30 23.89
CA ASN A 3 -10.30 2.34 22.48
C ASN A 3 -11.43 2.01 21.48
N LEU A 4 -12.31 1.06 21.82
CA LEU A 4 -13.43 0.69 20.96
C LEU A 4 -14.46 1.82 20.88
N ILE A 5 -14.75 2.45 22.02
CA ILE A 5 -15.63 3.62 22.12
C ILE A 5 -15.11 4.76 21.25
N TYR A 6 -13.81 5.06 21.34
CA TYR A 6 -13.19 6.11 20.52
C TYR A 6 -13.25 5.77 19.02
N ARG A 7 -13.04 4.50 18.64
CA ARG A 7 -13.09 4.07 17.23
C ARG A 7 -14.49 4.11 16.63
N LEU A 8 -15.52 3.71 17.37
CA LEU A 8 -16.88 3.61 16.85
C LEU A 8 -17.70 4.89 17.04
N GLY A 9 -17.53 5.59 18.17
CA GLY A 9 -18.30 6.79 18.51
C GLY A 9 -17.53 8.10 18.40
N GLY A 10 -16.26 8.05 18.01
CA GLY A 10 -15.42 9.23 17.80
C GLY A 10 -15.10 10.00 19.08
N GLU A 11 -14.59 11.23 18.87
CA GLU A 11 -14.10 12.09 19.95
C GLU A 11 -15.22 12.53 20.89
N GLN A 12 -16.40 12.89 20.35
CA GLN A 12 -17.53 13.38 21.14
C GLN A 12 -18.01 12.34 22.15
N LEU A 13 -18.21 11.08 21.72
CA LEU A 13 -18.62 10.00 22.62
C LEU A 13 -17.53 9.69 23.64
N SER A 14 -16.26 9.66 23.20
CA SER A 14 -15.13 9.41 24.11
C SER A 14 -15.03 10.48 25.21
N VAL A 15 -15.29 11.75 24.90
CA VAL A 15 -15.30 12.85 25.88
C VAL A 15 -16.48 12.73 26.82
N ALA A 16 -17.68 12.44 26.31
CA ALA A 16 -18.87 12.25 27.14
C ALA A 16 -18.68 11.11 28.15
N LEU A 17 -18.16 9.97 27.71
CA LEU A 17 -17.94 8.80 28.57
C LEU A 17 -16.71 8.94 29.48
N ASN A 18 -15.67 9.69 29.08
CA ASN A 18 -14.60 10.09 30.01
C ASN A 18 -15.17 10.90 31.19
N ARG A 19 -16.04 11.89 30.91
CA ARG A 19 -16.65 12.73 31.96
C ARG A 19 -17.66 11.96 32.83
N ARG A 20 -18.45 11.06 32.24
CA ARG A 20 -19.51 10.35 32.97
C ARG A 20 -19.03 9.10 33.71
N LEU A 21 -18.11 8.34 33.11
CA LEU A 21 -17.68 7.02 33.59
C LEU A 21 -16.20 6.97 33.98
N GLY A 22 -15.46 8.08 33.90
CA GLY A 22 -14.04 8.12 34.24
C GLY A 22 -13.14 7.35 33.27
N LEU A 23 -13.62 7.06 32.04
CA LEU A 23 -12.80 6.35 31.03
C LEU A 23 -11.54 7.15 30.68
N PRO A 24 -10.45 6.51 30.23
CA PRO A 24 -9.23 7.22 29.82
C PRO A 24 -9.49 8.32 28.79
N SER A 25 -8.79 9.45 28.96
CA SER A 25 -8.84 10.57 28.01
C SER A 25 -8.28 10.17 26.64
N ARG A 26 -8.63 10.91 25.58
CA ARG A 26 -8.06 10.72 24.24
C ARG A 26 -6.53 10.76 24.25
N ARG A 27 -5.92 11.67 25.00
CA ARG A 27 -4.46 11.75 25.14
C ARG A 27 -3.88 10.48 25.77
N THR A 28 -4.56 9.93 26.78
CA THR A 28 -4.19 8.66 27.40
C THR A 28 -4.34 7.51 26.42
N LEU A 29 -5.42 7.48 25.63
CA LEU A 29 -5.65 6.46 24.61
C LEU A 29 -4.62 6.52 23.49
N ILE A 30 -4.27 7.70 22.98
CA ILE A 30 -3.24 7.85 21.95
C ILE A 30 -1.87 7.41 22.48
N ARG A 31 -1.53 7.80 23.72
CA ARG A 31 -0.24 7.46 24.33
C ARG A 31 -0.09 5.98 24.66
N ASN A 32 -1.17 5.33 25.09
CA ASN A 32 -1.15 3.94 25.59
C ASN A 32 -1.85 2.95 24.65
N GLY A 33 -2.34 3.41 23.50
CA GLY A 33 -3.13 2.60 22.57
C GLY A 33 -2.23 1.83 21.62
N THR A 34 -2.61 0.59 21.34
CA THR A 34 -2.04 -0.24 20.27
C THR A 34 -2.67 0.16 18.94
N PHE A 35 -2.32 1.34 18.44
CA PHE A 35 -2.63 1.72 17.06
C PHE A 35 -1.55 1.14 16.16
N ILE A 36 -1.97 0.56 15.03
CA ILE A 36 -1.03 0.24 13.95
C ILE A 36 -0.42 1.58 13.53
N ASN A 37 0.87 1.75 13.81
CA ASN A 37 1.56 2.99 13.53
C ASN A 37 2.33 2.82 12.23
N ILE A 38 1.93 3.60 11.23
CA ILE A 38 2.51 3.58 9.90
C ILE A 38 3.06 4.97 9.67
N ASN A 39 4.31 5.01 9.25
CA ASN A 39 4.92 6.25 8.83
C ASN A 39 4.54 6.48 7.37
N ALA A 40 3.85 7.58 7.10
CA ALA A 40 3.69 8.06 5.74
C ALA A 40 5.08 8.36 5.16
N THR A 41 5.29 7.99 3.91
CA THR A 41 6.55 8.24 3.21
C THR A 41 6.69 9.74 2.93
N ILE A 42 7.83 10.30 3.31
CA ILE A 42 8.18 11.70 3.08
C ILE A 42 9.46 11.74 2.25
N GLY A 43 9.37 12.22 1.01
CA GLY A 43 10.47 12.11 0.05
C GLY A 43 10.22 11.03 -1.00
N ALA A 44 11.26 10.69 -1.76
CA ALA A 44 11.25 9.48 -2.58
C ALA A 44 11.05 8.23 -1.72
N ILE A 45 10.34 7.25 -2.28
CA ILE A 45 10.11 5.96 -1.65
C ILE A 45 11.45 5.23 -1.51
N GLN A 46 11.76 4.80 -0.29
CA GLN A 46 12.95 4.02 0.01
C GLN A 46 12.56 2.65 0.56
N GLN A 47 13.44 1.67 0.39
CA GLN A 47 13.25 0.33 0.96
C GLN A 47 13.04 0.36 2.49
N SER A 48 13.69 1.30 3.17
CA SER A 48 13.55 1.51 4.62
C SER A 48 12.13 1.89 5.04
N ASP A 49 11.35 2.53 4.18
CA ASP A 49 9.96 2.92 4.48
C ASP A 49 9.11 1.66 4.64
N PHE A 50 9.21 0.75 3.68
CA PHE A 50 8.55 -0.55 3.74
C PHE A 50 9.01 -1.36 4.95
N ILE A 51 10.33 -1.53 5.14
CA ILE A 51 10.86 -2.35 6.24
C ILE A 51 10.39 -1.82 7.60
N THR A 52 10.41 -0.51 7.80
CA THR A 52 9.95 0.12 9.04
C THR A 52 8.47 -0.13 9.27
N ASN A 53 7.64 0.08 8.24
CA ASN A 53 6.21 -0.14 8.34
C ASN A 53 5.84 -1.62 8.49
N ILE A 54 6.51 -2.55 7.81
CA ILE A 54 6.30 -3.99 8.00
C ILE A 54 6.61 -4.40 9.45
N ARG A 55 7.73 -3.90 10.00
CA ARG A 55 8.08 -4.17 11.41
C ARG A 55 7.03 -3.61 12.35
N ASN A 56 6.61 -2.37 12.14
CA ASN A 56 5.67 -1.68 13.02
C ASN A 56 4.25 -2.21 12.91
N ALA A 57 3.77 -2.53 11.71
CA ALA A 57 2.38 -2.88 11.46
C ALA A 57 2.09 -4.38 11.55
N ILE A 58 3.09 -5.23 11.29
CA ILE A 58 2.90 -6.67 11.12
C ILE A 58 3.73 -7.44 12.16
N LEU A 59 5.05 -7.20 12.22
CA LEU A 59 5.94 -8.02 13.06
C LEU A 59 5.89 -7.67 14.55
N SER A 60 5.47 -6.46 14.90
CA SER A 60 5.27 -5.99 16.28
C SER A 60 3.99 -6.54 16.92
N ALA A 61 3.09 -7.13 16.12
CA ALA A 61 1.85 -7.70 16.63
C ALA A 61 2.15 -8.86 17.59
N SER A 62 1.48 -8.85 18.74
CA SER A 62 1.71 -9.79 19.84
C SER A 62 1.28 -11.23 19.53
N THR A 63 0.44 -11.42 18.51
CA THR A 63 0.02 -12.74 18.02
C THR A 63 0.81 -13.07 16.77
N THR A 64 1.60 -14.14 16.80
CA THR A 64 2.20 -14.71 15.58
C THR A 64 1.09 -15.35 14.74
N PRO A 65 0.78 -14.81 13.54
CA PRO A 65 -0.09 -15.50 12.60
C PRO A 65 0.47 -16.89 12.28
N ALA A 66 -0.41 -17.82 11.92
CA ALA A 66 0.03 -19.07 11.31
C ALA A 66 0.84 -18.76 10.04
N PHE A 67 1.85 -19.58 9.75
CA PHE A 67 2.61 -19.48 8.50
C PHE A 67 1.66 -19.65 7.31
N SER A 68 1.56 -18.62 6.46
CA SER A 68 0.58 -18.56 5.37
C SER A 68 1.14 -17.81 4.17
N GLY A 69 0.41 -17.87 3.06
CA GLY A 69 0.64 -16.99 1.92
C GLY A 69 0.14 -15.58 2.18
N HIS A 70 0.70 -14.62 1.45
CA HIS A 70 0.32 -13.21 1.55
C HIS A 70 0.09 -12.60 0.18
N THR A 71 -0.76 -11.57 0.12
CA THR A 71 -0.99 -10.78 -1.09
C THR A 71 -0.58 -9.34 -0.84
N VAL A 72 0.22 -8.78 -1.74
CA VAL A 72 0.52 -7.34 -1.79
C VAL A 72 -0.58 -6.65 -2.56
N CYS A 73 -1.33 -5.76 -1.92
CA CYS A 73 -2.40 -4.97 -2.54
C CYS A 73 -1.91 -3.54 -2.77
N ILE A 74 -2.22 -2.97 -3.93
CA ILE A 74 -1.96 -1.57 -4.25
C ILE A 74 -3.23 -0.87 -4.73
N ASP A 75 -3.46 0.34 -4.24
CA ASP A 75 -4.53 1.23 -4.68
C ASP A 75 -4.15 2.69 -4.40
N GLU A 76 -4.92 3.63 -4.93
CA GLU A 76 -4.80 5.05 -4.61
C GLU A 76 -5.99 5.59 -3.82
N ILE A 77 -5.71 6.62 -3.01
CA ILE A 77 -6.73 7.40 -2.32
C ILE A 77 -6.56 8.85 -2.70
N ALA A 78 -7.64 9.50 -3.15
CA ALA A 78 -7.64 10.93 -3.44
C ALA A 78 -7.21 11.74 -2.22
N LEU A 79 -6.27 12.67 -2.42
CA LEU A 79 -5.81 13.61 -1.41
C LEU A 79 -6.36 15.01 -1.69
N GLN A 80 -6.40 15.81 -0.64
CA GLN A 80 -6.41 17.25 -0.82
C GLN A 80 -5.01 17.68 -1.22
N GLU A 81 -4.87 18.39 -2.34
CA GLU A 81 -3.60 18.95 -2.81
C GLU A 81 -3.13 20.04 -1.83
N LYS A 82 -2.40 19.62 -0.79
CA LYS A 82 -1.91 20.48 0.29
C LYS A 82 -0.60 19.94 0.86
N ALA A 83 0.33 20.85 1.11
CA ALA A 83 1.49 20.61 1.95
C ALA A 83 1.16 20.86 3.43
N ASP A 84 1.63 19.99 4.33
CA ASP A 84 1.48 20.16 5.77
C ASP A 84 2.81 19.92 6.49
N PHE A 85 2.90 20.31 7.76
CA PHE A 85 4.11 20.14 8.55
C PHE A 85 3.97 18.98 9.54
N ASP A 86 4.84 17.97 9.41
CA ASP A 86 4.98 16.94 10.43
C ASP A 86 6.02 17.36 11.46
N SER A 87 5.52 17.77 12.63
CA SER A 87 6.37 18.17 13.75
C SER A 87 7.24 17.02 14.30
N LYS A 88 6.89 15.75 14.05
CA LYS A 88 7.70 14.62 14.55
C LYS A 88 8.98 14.45 13.76
N SER A 89 8.90 14.51 12.43
CA SER A 89 10.06 14.43 11.55
C SER A 89 10.70 15.79 11.26
N GLN A 90 10.04 16.90 11.61
CA GLN A 90 10.43 18.26 11.22
C GLN A 90 10.48 18.42 9.68
N ARG A 91 9.56 17.78 8.98
CA ARG A 91 9.51 17.77 7.50
C ARG A 91 8.14 18.16 6.97
N VAL A 92 8.12 18.65 5.74
CA VAL A 92 6.90 18.89 4.97
C VAL A 92 6.38 17.57 4.39
N VAL A 93 5.10 17.29 4.62
CA VAL A 93 4.35 16.18 4.05
C VAL A 93 3.43 16.66 2.93
N GLY A 94 2.98 15.74 2.07
CA GLY A 94 2.06 16.07 0.97
C GLY A 94 2.76 16.47 -0.34
N ILE A 95 4.09 16.42 -0.39
CA ILE A 95 4.87 16.53 -1.64
C ILE A 95 4.96 15.15 -2.31
N CYS A 96 4.76 15.09 -3.62
CA CYS A 96 4.76 13.81 -4.34
C CYS A 96 6.12 13.12 -4.27
N HIS A 97 6.13 11.80 -4.06
CA HIS A 97 7.35 11.03 -3.83
C HIS A 97 8.31 11.09 -5.01
N GLN A 98 7.81 11.18 -6.24
CA GLN A 98 8.62 11.18 -7.47
C GLN A 98 9.51 12.43 -7.62
N HIS A 99 9.05 13.56 -7.10
CA HIS A 99 9.74 14.86 -7.27
C HIS A 99 10.19 15.46 -5.93
N ALA A 100 9.98 14.75 -4.82
CA ALA A 100 10.33 15.25 -3.51
C ALA A 100 11.85 15.38 -3.31
N ASP A 101 12.66 14.62 -4.04
CA ASP A 101 14.13 14.71 -3.96
C ASP A 101 14.71 15.98 -4.58
N ALA A 102 13.92 16.73 -5.36
CA ALA A 102 14.33 18.03 -5.91
C ALA A 102 14.45 19.11 -4.83
N VAL A 103 13.83 18.90 -3.65
CA VAL A 103 13.73 19.91 -2.60
C VAL A 103 14.06 19.33 -1.22
N ASN A 104 14.78 20.09 -0.39
CA ASN A 104 14.97 19.69 1.01
C ASN A 104 13.68 19.94 1.80
N LEU A 105 12.95 18.87 2.08
CA LEU A 105 11.68 18.92 2.84
C LEU A 105 11.84 19.23 4.33
N THR A 106 13.05 19.38 4.86
CA THR A 106 13.28 19.63 6.30
C THR A 106 13.07 21.10 6.61
N ILE A 107 12.15 21.41 7.54
CA ILE A 107 11.97 22.78 8.04
C ILE A 107 12.89 22.98 9.25
N ARG A 108 13.80 23.95 9.14
CA ARG A 108 14.67 24.40 10.25
C ARG A 108 14.41 25.85 10.64
N ASP A 109 13.97 26.64 9.67
CA ASP A 109 13.77 28.09 9.75
C ASP A 109 12.77 28.56 8.68
N ALA A 110 12.43 29.85 8.69
CA ALA A 110 11.51 30.41 7.70
C ALA A 110 12.05 30.31 6.26
N GLU A 111 13.36 30.37 6.07
CA GLU A 111 13.98 30.31 4.74
C GLU A 111 13.84 28.92 4.10
N SER A 112 13.93 27.86 4.89
CA SER A 112 13.65 26.49 4.43
C SER A 112 12.20 26.33 3.96
N ALA A 113 11.23 26.96 4.65
CA ALA A 113 9.84 26.94 4.22
C ALA A 113 9.60 27.74 2.93
N ILE A 114 10.25 28.91 2.80
CA ILE A 114 10.18 29.74 1.57
C ILE A 114 10.74 28.97 0.38
N ARG A 115 11.89 28.31 0.53
CA ARG A 115 12.48 27.50 -0.55
C ARG A 115 11.55 26.39 -1.03
N ILE A 116 10.85 25.70 -0.13
CA ILE A 116 9.87 24.68 -0.51
C ILE A 116 8.71 25.31 -1.29
N ALA A 117 8.22 26.47 -0.86
CA ALA A 117 7.15 27.18 -1.57
C ALA A 117 7.59 27.68 -2.95
N GLU A 118 8.84 28.15 -3.08
CA GLU A 118 9.44 28.55 -4.36
C GLU A 118 9.60 27.34 -5.30
N SER A 119 10.11 26.20 -4.83
CA SER A 119 10.20 24.97 -5.63
C SER A 119 8.82 24.44 -6.07
N LEU A 120 7.78 24.60 -5.25
CA LEU A 120 6.40 24.29 -5.65
C LEU A 120 5.90 25.25 -6.72
N SER A 121 6.19 26.54 -6.58
CA SER A 121 5.77 27.58 -7.54
C SER A 121 6.52 27.48 -8.87
N GLY A 122 7.76 27.01 -8.84
CA GLY A 122 8.61 26.75 -10.00
C GLY A 122 8.41 25.37 -10.64
N GLU A 123 7.45 24.57 -10.16
CA GLU A 123 7.15 23.21 -10.65
C GLU A 123 8.34 22.22 -10.56
N GLU A 124 9.30 22.47 -9.67
CA GLU A 124 10.41 21.54 -9.40
C GLU A 124 9.93 20.32 -8.59
N CYS A 125 8.88 20.52 -7.79
CA CYS A 125 8.16 19.47 -7.11
C CYS A 125 6.65 19.73 -7.15
N HIS A 126 5.85 18.71 -6.86
CA HIS A 126 4.39 18.79 -6.95
C HIS A 126 3.72 18.41 -5.63
N LEU A 127 2.55 18.98 -5.39
CA LEU A 127 1.65 18.46 -4.36
C LEU A 127 1.11 17.09 -4.78
N GLY A 128 0.93 16.22 -3.79
CA GLY A 128 0.25 14.94 -3.97
C GLY A 128 -1.22 15.15 -4.29
N LYS A 129 -1.66 14.58 -5.40
CA LYS A 129 -3.08 14.50 -5.82
C LYS A 129 -3.74 13.27 -5.22
N GLU A 130 -2.97 12.21 -5.05
CA GLU A 130 -3.41 10.95 -4.45
C GLU A 130 -2.33 10.40 -3.53
N ALA A 131 -2.70 9.46 -2.67
CA ALA A 131 -1.77 8.64 -1.91
C ALA A 131 -1.77 7.25 -2.53
N THR A 132 -0.61 6.82 -3.03
CA THR A 132 -0.36 5.42 -3.34
C THR A 132 -0.25 4.66 -2.03
N VAL A 133 -1.15 3.72 -1.82
CA VAL A 133 -1.19 2.88 -0.62
C VAL A 133 -0.86 1.45 -1.03
N ILE A 134 0.13 0.87 -0.36
CA ILE A 134 0.42 -0.55 -0.47
C ILE A 134 0.11 -1.21 0.86
N ALA A 135 -0.63 -2.30 0.82
CA ALA A 135 -0.95 -3.10 1.99
C ALA A 135 -0.63 -4.57 1.76
N ILE A 136 -0.44 -5.30 2.84
CA ILE A 136 -0.26 -6.75 2.83
C ILE A 136 -1.44 -7.39 3.53
N THR A 137 -2.01 -8.40 2.87
CA THR A 137 -3.08 -9.23 3.41
C THR A 137 -2.60 -10.67 3.53
N THR A 138 -3.15 -11.41 4.50
CA THR A 138 -2.73 -12.78 4.81
C THR A 138 -3.84 -13.75 4.45
N TRP A 139 -3.52 -14.80 3.69
CA TRP A 139 -4.50 -15.82 3.34
C TRP A 139 -4.98 -16.56 4.59
N GLY A 140 -6.30 -16.76 4.71
CA GLY A 140 -6.92 -17.38 5.89
C GLY A 140 -7.11 -16.41 7.07
N ASN A 141 -6.89 -15.11 6.88
CA ASN A 141 -7.16 -14.07 7.86
C ASN A 141 -7.69 -12.80 7.16
N ASP A 142 -8.59 -12.07 7.82
CA ASP A 142 -9.14 -10.81 7.30
C ASP A 142 -8.25 -9.59 7.63
N SER A 143 -6.99 -9.82 7.98
CA SER A 143 -6.06 -8.76 8.38
C SER A 143 -5.47 -8.04 7.17
N ILE A 144 -5.54 -6.72 7.17
CA ILE A 144 -4.95 -5.84 6.16
C ILE A 144 -3.99 -4.88 6.86
N HIS A 145 -2.72 -4.89 6.45
CA HIS A 145 -1.69 -4.08 7.06
C HIS A 145 -1.05 -3.16 6.01
N PRO A 146 -1.31 -1.84 6.05
CA PRO A 146 -0.64 -0.92 5.16
C PRO A 146 0.85 -0.88 5.48
N VAL A 147 1.67 -0.92 4.43
CA VAL A 147 3.14 -0.93 4.49
C VAL A 147 3.75 0.25 3.74
N LEU A 148 2.97 0.93 2.90
CA LEU A 148 3.33 2.19 2.27
C LEU A 148 2.12 3.12 2.22
N ALA A 149 2.35 4.40 2.45
CA ALA A 149 1.45 5.48 2.09
C ALA A 149 2.31 6.65 1.60
N ALA A 150 2.32 6.88 0.28
CA ALA A 150 3.17 7.88 -0.36
C ALA A 150 2.33 8.80 -1.23
N ALA A 151 2.53 10.11 -1.10
CA ALA A 151 1.86 11.10 -1.93
C ALA A 151 2.34 10.98 -3.39
N SER A 152 1.43 11.00 -4.37
CA SER A 152 1.69 10.86 -5.80
C SER A 152 1.05 12.01 -6.57
N CYS A 153 1.72 12.48 -7.62
CA CYS A 153 1.16 13.42 -8.60
C CYS A 153 0.63 12.72 -9.86
N LYS A 154 0.56 11.38 -9.87
CA LYS A 154 0.14 10.52 -11.00
C LYS A 154 1.07 10.53 -12.21
N SER A 155 2.34 10.86 -12.01
CA SER A 155 3.31 10.89 -13.11
C SER A 155 4.14 9.61 -13.19
N GLU A 156 3.78 8.58 -12.41
CA GLU A 156 4.49 7.31 -12.43
C GLU A 156 4.35 6.63 -13.79
N THR A 157 5.49 6.19 -14.32
CA THR A 157 5.54 5.31 -15.47
C THR A 157 5.21 3.86 -15.07
N PRO A 158 4.80 3.00 -16.02
CA PRO A 158 4.60 1.58 -15.75
C PRO A 158 5.81 0.91 -15.07
N ALA A 159 7.02 1.25 -15.51
CA ALA A 159 8.27 0.72 -14.95
C ALA A 159 8.52 1.19 -13.50
N GLN A 160 8.16 2.43 -13.17
CA GLN A 160 8.31 2.97 -11.81
C GLN A 160 7.34 2.28 -10.83
N ILE A 161 6.06 2.12 -11.19
CA ILE A 161 5.12 1.41 -10.31
C ILE A 161 5.52 -0.07 -10.12
N ALA A 162 5.96 -0.73 -11.19
CA ALA A 162 6.53 -2.07 -11.13
C ALA A 162 7.73 -2.15 -10.17
N ALA A 163 8.64 -1.17 -10.21
CA ALA A 163 9.78 -1.10 -9.29
C ALA A 163 9.33 -0.95 -7.83
N ILE A 164 8.35 -0.09 -7.55
CA ILE A 164 7.81 0.11 -6.19
C ILE A 164 7.25 -1.21 -5.62
N ILE A 165 6.52 -2.00 -6.41
CA ILE A 165 6.00 -3.29 -5.94
C ILE A 165 7.13 -4.32 -5.73
N LYS A 166 8.13 -4.35 -6.61
CA LYS A 166 9.31 -5.21 -6.40
C LYS A 166 10.03 -4.86 -5.11
N ASP A 167 10.16 -3.57 -4.80
CA ASP A 167 10.74 -3.11 -3.54
C ASP A 167 9.88 -3.52 -2.34
N ALA A 168 8.55 -3.51 -2.45
CA ALA A 168 7.66 -4.03 -1.42
C ALA A 168 7.89 -5.53 -1.14
N ILE A 169 7.94 -6.36 -2.20
CA ILE A 169 8.17 -7.81 -2.11
C ILE A 169 9.57 -8.10 -1.55
N ARG A 170 10.59 -7.37 -2.00
CA ARG A 170 11.95 -7.50 -1.48
C ARG A 170 12.01 -7.11 -0.01
N SER A 171 11.38 -6.00 0.38
CA SER A 171 11.30 -5.53 1.76
C SER A 171 10.58 -6.51 2.69
N TRP A 172 9.59 -7.24 2.19
CA TRP A 172 8.96 -8.34 2.92
C TRP A 172 9.98 -9.41 3.31
N SER A 173 10.83 -9.82 2.37
CA SER A 173 11.92 -10.76 2.65
C SER A 173 12.96 -10.17 3.60
N ASP A 174 13.47 -8.98 3.30
CA ASP A 174 14.57 -8.32 4.03
C ASP A 174 14.17 -7.90 5.47
N SER A 175 12.87 -7.70 5.71
CA SER A 175 12.35 -7.45 7.07
C SER A 175 12.35 -8.68 7.98
N GLY A 176 12.55 -9.89 7.42
CA GLY A 176 12.40 -11.18 8.09
C GLY A 176 10.96 -11.73 8.09
N ALA A 177 10.01 -11.00 7.50
CA ALA A 177 8.61 -11.42 7.47
C ALA A 177 8.40 -12.69 6.64
N LYS A 178 9.11 -12.86 5.51
CA LYS A 178 9.05 -14.11 4.71
C LYS A 178 9.33 -15.37 5.52
N HIS A 179 10.38 -15.34 6.35
CA HIS A 179 10.76 -16.48 7.19
C HIS A 179 9.77 -16.70 8.34
N LYS A 180 9.27 -15.63 8.96
CA LYS A 180 8.40 -15.72 10.14
C LYS A 180 6.94 -16.04 9.79
N LEU A 181 6.44 -15.49 8.68
CA LEU A 181 5.01 -15.45 8.34
C LEU A 181 4.68 -16.17 7.03
N GLY A 182 5.67 -16.44 6.19
CA GLY A 182 5.51 -17.08 4.88
C GLY A 182 5.66 -16.11 3.70
N PRO A 183 5.68 -16.65 2.47
CA PRO A 183 6.01 -15.89 1.26
C PRO A 183 4.84 -15.04 0.75
N ILE A 184 5.16 -14.05 -0.09
CA ILE A 184 4.17 -13.40 -0.95
C ILE A 184 3.78 -14.39 -2.06
N TRP A 185 2.48 -14.60 -2.26
CA TRP A 185 1.95 -15.43 -3.36
C TRP A 185 1.39 -14.61 -4.50
N SER A 186 0.81 -13.45 -4.22
CA SER A 186 0.22 -12.64 -5.28
C SER A 186 0.34 -11.13 -5.07
N VAL A 187 0.19 -10.40 -6.17
CA VAL A 187 0.01 -8.95 -6.21
C VAL A 187 -1.39 -8.67 -6.70
N ALA A 188 -2.17 -7.91 -5.94
CA ALA A 188 -3.51 -7.49 -6.30
C ALA A 188 -3.53 -5.99 -6.61
N THR A 189 -4.16 -5.63 -7.72
CA THR A 189 -4.29 -4.24 -8.17
C THR A 189 -5.70 -3.98 -8.69
N ASP A 190 -6.04 -2.70 -8.78
CA ASP A 190 -7.18 -2.28 -9.58
C ASP A 190 -6.92 -2.48 -11.09
N GLY A 191 -7.87 -2.02 -11.89
CA GLY A 191 -7.73 -1.98 -13.33
C GLY A 191 -7.10 -0.71 -13.89
N ASP A 192 -6.13 -0.03 -13.27
CA ASP A 192 -5.46 1.11 -13.92
C ASP A 192 -4.59 0.66 -15.12
N ALA A 193 -4.53 1.47 -16.18
CA ALA A 193 -3.83 1.12 -17.41
C ALA A 193 -2.30 1.13 -17.25
N THR A 194 -1.75 2.08 -16.51
CA THR A 194 -0.32 2.21 -16.24
C THR A 194 0.16 1.02 -15.41
N ARG A 195 -0.58 0.69 -14.34
CA ARG A 195 -0.31 -0.50 -13.52
C ARG A 195 -0.42 -1.79 -14.32
N ARG A 196 -1.51 -1.95 -15.09
CA ARG A 196 -1.70 -3.13 -15.93
C ARG A 196 -0.50 -3.41 -16.83
N ARG A 197 0.04 -2.37 -17.47
CA ARG A 197 1.24 -2.52 -18.30
C ARG A 197 2.46 -2.92 -17.47
N GLY A 198 2.76 -2.18 -16.39
CA GLY A 198 3.95 -2.44 -15.57
C GLY A 198 3.94 -3.82 -14.92
N PHE A 199 2.79 -4.25 -14.42
CA PHE A 199 2.63 -5.55 -13.77
C PHE A 199 2.55 -6.70 -14.75
N HIS A 200 2.07 -6.47 -15.98
CA HIS A 200 2.13 -7.51 -17.00
C HIS A 200 3.56 -7.95 -17.27
N ASP A 201 4.46 -6.99 -17.46
CA ASP A 201 5.86 -7.27 -17.77
C ASP A 201 6.59 -7.93 -16.58
N GLU A 202 6.17 -7.64 -15.34
CA GLU A 202 6.81 -8.20 -14.14
C GLU A 202 6.24 -9.55 -13.66
N PHE A 203 4.94 -9.77 -13.84
CA PHE A 203 4.24 -10.91 -13.23
C PHE A 203 3.67 -11.91 -14.25
N LEU A 204 3.89 -11.70 -15.55
CA LEU A 204 3.60 -12.68 -16.60
C LEU A 204 4.87 -13.09 -17.38
N LYS A 205 5.96 -13.38 -16.66
CA LYS A 205 7.27 -13.72 -17.25
C LYS A 205 7.38 -15.19 -17.64
N HIS A 206 6.99 -16.06 -16.72
CA HIS A 206 7.31 -17.49 -16.79
C HIS A 206 6.02 -18.29 -16.90
N LYS A 207 5.96 -19.24 -17.83
CA LYS A 207 4.85 -20.18 -17.86
C LYS A 207 4.99 -21.17 -16.71
N ILE A 208 3.91 -21.47 -15.99
CA ILE A 208 3.92 -22.37 -14.81
C ILE A 208 4.59 -23.73 -15.08
N ASN A 209 4.55 -24.23 -16.32
CA ASN A 209 5.19 -25.49 -16.70
C ASN A 209 6.73 -25.40 -16.66
N GLU A 210 7.30 -24.28 -17.09
CA GLU A 210 8.75 -24.06 -17.12
C GLU A 210 9.31 -23.90 -15.70
N LEU A 211 8.55 -23.27 -14.79
CA LEU A 211 8.92 -23.14 -13.38
C LEU A 211 8.84 -24.46 -12.61
N ALA A 212 7.88 -25.33 -12.91
CA ALA A 212 7.77 -26.64 -12.26
C ALA A 212 8.99 -27.53 -12.57
N GLU A 213 9.60 -27.36 -13.74
CA GLU A 213 10.80 -28.09 -14.16
C GLU A 213 12.09 -27.51 -13.57
N ILE A 214 12.11 -26.20 -13.28
CA ILE A 214 13.32 -25.48 -12.82
C ILE A 214 13.40 -25.35 -11.29
N SER A 215 12.26 -25.20 -10.59
CA SER A 215 12.26 -24.64 -9.23
C SER A 215 12.20 -25.65 -8.08
N GLN A 216 12.05 -26.96 -8.34
CA GLN A 216 11.75 -27.97 -7.30
C GLN A 216 10.58 -27.60 -6.37
N LEU A 217 9.80 -26.56 -6.71
CA LEU A 217 8.67 -26.11 -5.90
C LEU A 217 7.58 -27.16 -5.99
N SER A 218 7.29 -27.80 -4.87
CA SER A 218 6.19 -28.76 -4.71
C SER A 218 4.84 -28.02 -4.65
N ILE A 219 4.56 -27.16 -5.63
CA ILE A 219 3.26 -26.49 -5.72
C ILE A 219 2.32 -27.42 -6.50
N PRO A 220 1.17 -27.83 -5.94
CA PRO A 220 0.20 -28.67 -6.62
C PRO A 220 -0.56 -27.86 -7.68
N PHE A 221 0.14 -27.47 -8.76
CA PHE A 221 -0.46 -26.84 -9.94
C PHE A 221 -1.23 -27.83 -10.83
N GLY A 222 -1.26 -29.12 -10.48
CA GLY A 222 -1.89 -30.18 -11.27
C GLY A 222 -3.35 -29.87 -11.63
N ASP A 223 -4.10 -29.28 -10.69
CA ASP A 223 -5.54 -29.03 -10.86
C ASP A 223 -5.84 -27.68 -11.53
N VAL A 224 -5.03 -26.65 -11.28
CA VAL A 224 -5.22 -25.30 -11.87
C VAL A 224 -5.01 -25.30 -13.39
N ARG A 225 -4.14 -26.20 -13.88
CA ARG A 225 -3.84 -26.38 -15.32
C ARG A 225 -5.02 -26.85 -16.15
N LEU A 226 -6.08 -27.38 -15.53
CA LEU A 226 -7.19 -28.04 -16.22
C LEU A 226 -8.36 -27.10 -16.54
N LEU A 227 -8.27 -25.82 -16.20
CA LEU A 227 -9.34 -24.85 -16.46
C LEU A 227 -8.97 -23.95 -17.66
N PRO A 228 -9.59 -24.18 -18.84
CA PRO A 228 -9.38 -23.33 -20.01
C PRO A 228 -9.68 -21.87 -19.70
N GLY A 229 -8.77 -20.97 -20.09
CA GLY A 229 -8.95 -19.53 -19.91
C GLY A 229 -8.35 -18.94 -18.62
N LEU A 230 -7.74 -19.75 -17.75
CA LEU A 230 -6.93 -19.24 -16.64
C LEU A 230 -5.55 -18.75 -17.12
N ASN A 231 -5.05 -17.70 -16.47
CA ASN A 231 -3.68 -17.23 -16.68
C ASN A 231 -2.69 -18.28 -16.14
N CYS A 232 -1.82 -18.78 -17.01
CA CYS A 232 -0.79 -19.76 -16.66
C CYS A 232 0.61 -19.15 -16.56
N PHE A 233 0.72 -17.82 -16.46
CA PHE A 233 1.97 -17.10 -16.31
C PHE A 233 2.10 -16.49 -14.92
N VAL A 234 3.34 -16.47 -14.43
CA VAL A 234 3.72 -15.93 -13.12
C VAL A 234 4.99 -15.10 -13.23
N GLY A 235 5.23 -14.27 -12.22
CA GLY A 235 6.47 -13.55 -12.03
C GLY A 235 7.57 -14.40 -11.38
N ASP A 236 8.63 -13.71 -10.96
CA ASP A 236 9.70 -14.33 -10.19
C ASP A 236 9.16 -14.85 -8.85
N GLU A 237 9.76 -15.92 -8.32
CA GLU A 237 9.29 -16.65 -7.13
C GLU A 237 7.84 -17.17 -7.20
N CYS A 238 7.29 -17.37 -8.41
CA CYS A 238 5.92 -17.81 -8.65
C CYS A 238 4.84 -16.84 -8.16
N VAL A 239 5.16 -15.54 -8.04
CA VAL A 239 4.16 -14.52 -7.66
C VAL A 239 3.14 -14.32 -8.78
N THR A 240 1.85 -14.46 -8.48
CA THR A 240 0.75 -14.24 -9.44
C THR A 240 0.28 -12.79 -9.44
N LEU A 241 -0.38 -12.39 -10.53
CA LEU A 241 -1.03 -11.09 -10.67
C LEU A 241 -2.56 -11.23 -10.68
N ASP A 242 -3.20 -10.53 -9.75
CA ASP A 242 -4.65 -10.49 -9.58
C ASP A 242 -5.20 -9.09 -9.86
N PHE A 243 -6.36 -9.03 -10.51
CA PHE A 243 -7.10 -7.79 -10.75
C PHE A 243 -8.43 -7.84 -10.00
N ASP A 244 -8.82 -6.74 -9.35
CA ASP A 244 -10.12 -6.69 -8.67
C ASP A 244 -11.27 -6.92 -9.69
N PRO A 245 -12.00 -8.04 -9.58
CA PRO A 245 -13.06 -8.38 -10.52
C PRO A 245 -14.18 -7.35 -10.54
N LYS A 246 -14.38 -6.59 -9.46
CA LYS A 246 -15.32 -5.46 -9.40
C LYS A 246 -15.10 -4.45 -10.52
N HIS A 247 -13.85 -4.15 -10.88
CA HIS A 247 -13.54 -3.20 -11.96
C HIS A 247 -13.88 -3.79 -13.33
N ILE A 248 -13.73 -5.10 -13.50
CA ILE A 248 -14.13 -5.82 -14.71
C ILE A 248 -15.65 -5.80 -14.86
N PHE A 249 -16.39 -6.09 -13.78
CA PHE A 249 -17.85 -6.08 -13.77
C PHE A 249 -18.42 -4.69 -14.02
N LYS A 250 -17.92 -3.66 -13.31
CA LYS A 250 -18.33 -2.27 -13.53
C LYS A 250 -18.16 -1.88 -15.00
N ARG A 251 -17.01 -2.19 -15.61
CA ARG A 251 -16.75 -1.90 -17.02
C ARG A 251 -17.76 -2.59 -17.93
N LYS A 252 -17.94 -3.92 -17.80
CA LYS A 252 -18.85 -4.67 -18.67
C LYS A 252 -20.32 -4.29 -18.49
N PHE A 253 -20.75 -4.03 -17.26
CA PHE A 253 -22.14 -3.64 -16.96
C PHE A 253 -22.47 -2.23 -17.45
N PHE A 254 -21.51 -1.29 -17.40
CA PHE A 254 -21.68 0.05 -17.96
C PHE A 254 -21.90 -0.02 -19.48
N TYR A 255 -21.14 -0.84 -20.20
CA TYR A 255 -21.34 -1.05 -21.64
C TYR A 255 -22.71 -1.64 -21.96
N PHE A 256 -23.18 -2.62 -21.18
CA PHE A 256 -24.49 -3.24 -21.40
C PHE A 256 -25.65 -2.24 -21.20
N THR A 257 -25.54 -1.38 -20.20
CA THR A 257 -26.56 -0.36 -19.91
C THR A 257 -26.55 0.76 -20.96
N PHE A 258 -25.37 1.16 -21.44
CA PHE A 258 -25.23 2.19 -22.47
C PHE A 258 -25.72 1.72 -23.84
N ILE A 259 -25.45 0.47 -24.22
CA ILE A 259 -25.96 -0.13 -25.47
C ILE A 259 -27.50 -0.26 -25.43
N MET A 260 -28.09 -0.57 -24.27
CA MET A 260 -29.55 -0.64 -24.11
C MET A 260 -30.26 0.72 -24.09
N HIS A 261 -29.56 1.84 -23.88
CA HIS A 261 -30.14 3.19 -23.97
C HIS A 261 -29.89 3.87 -25.33
N CYS A 262 -29.03 3.30 -26.17
CA CYS A 262 -28.71 3.80 -27.51
C CYS A 262 -29.32 2.95 -28.64
N LEU A 263 -30.19 1.99 -28.30
CA LEU A 263 -31.03 1.19 -29.21
C LEU A 263 -32.50 1.45 -28.88
#